data_AF-A0A3B0BPL4-F1
#
_entry.id   AF-A0A3B0BPL4-F1
#
_cell.length_a   1.000
_cell.length_b   1.000
_cell.length_c   1.000
_cell.angle_alpha   90.00
_cell.angle_beta   90.00
_cell.angle_gamma   90.00
#
_symmetry.space_group_name_H-M   'P 1'
#
loop_
_entity.id
_entity.type
_entity.pdbx_description
1 polymer ?
#
loop_
_entity_poly.entity_id
_entity_poly.type
_entity_poly.pdbx_seq_one_letter_code
_entity_poly.pdbx_strand_id
1 'polypeptide(L)'
;MASTRTARVLTTAAAVPVAAVLLSGVAHASDDGNGNQVANRGSNAAAAAVVGSGVGGSNHGNSTTTQQQATGNGAHNAANTASVNGPGHTAIRQDNVTIIFTDDRW
;
A
#
# COMPACT_ATOMS: atom_id res chain seq x y z
N MET A 1 59.73 -28.76 -0.06
CA MET A 1 58.29 -28.81 -0.44
C MET A 1 57.32 -28.60 0.73
N ALA A 2 57.67 -28.90 1.99
CA ALA A 2 56.75 -28.74 3.13
C ALA A 2 56.52 -27.27 3.57
N SER A 3 57.56 -26.44 3.59
CA SER A 3 57.48 -25.04 4.05
C SER A 3 56.54 -24.16 3.21
N THR A 4 56.57 -24.28 1.88
CA THR A 4 55.65 -23.56 0.99
C THR A 4 54.19 -24.02 1.15
N ARG A 5 53.97 -25.30 1.47
CA ARG A 5 52.62 -25.81 1.79
C ARG A 5 52.12 -25.21 3.08
N THR A 6 52.94 -25.17 4.13
CA THR A 6 52.56 -24.57 5.42
C THR A 6 52.29 -23.06 5.30
N ALA A 7 53.14 -22.32 4.57
CA ALA A 7 52.94 -20.89 4.34
C ALA A 7 51.65 -20.59 3.54
N ARG A 8 51.34 -21.42 2.54
CA ARG A 8 50.09 -21.32 1.77
C ARG A 8 48.85 -21.62 2.62
N VAL A 9 48.93 -22.58 3.52
CA VAL A 9 47.84 -22.91 4.45
C VAL A 9 47.59 -21.75 5.41
N LEU A 10 48.64 -21.17 6.00
CA LEU A 10 48.51 -20.03 6.92
C LEU A 10 47.93 -18.79 6.25
N THR A 11 48.38 -18.48 5.03
CA THR A 11 47.88 -17.34 4.26
C THR A 11 46.42 -17.52 3.86
N THR A 12 46.02 -18.74 3.51
CA THR A 12 44.62 -19.05 3.19
C THR A 12 43.75 -18.93 4.44
N ALA A 13 44.20 -19.44 5.59
CA ALA A 13 43.49 -19.34 6.86
C ALA A 13 43.33 -17.88 7.32
N ALA A 14 44.36 -17.05 7.14
CA ALA A 14 44.32 -15.62 7.46
C ALA A 14 43.37 -14.81 6.56
N ALA A 15 43.09 -15.29 5.35
CA ALA A 15 42.15 -14.64 4.42
C ALA A 15 40.67 -14.98 4.71
N VAL A 16 40.39 -16.05 5.47
CA VAL A 16 39.02 -16.50 5.77
C VAL A 16 38.17 -15.43 6.48
N PRO A 17 38.64 -14.71 7.51
CA PRO A 17 37.85 -13.68 8.17
C PRO A 17 37.46 -12.53 7.23
N VAL A 18 38.39 -12.11 6.36
CA VAL A 18 38.14 -11.05 5.38
C VAL A 18 37.14 -11.53 4.32
N ALA A 19 37.29 -12.76 3.83
CA ALA A 19 36.33 -13.37 2.91
C ALA A 19 34.95 -13.50 3.54
N ALA A 20 34.86 -13.88 4.82
CA ALA A 20 33.59 -13.95 5.54
C ALA A 20 32.92 -12.58 5.64
N VAL A 21 33.65 -11.50 5.92
CA VAL A 21 33.09 -10.13 5.93
C VAL A 21 32.64 -9.71 4.53
N LEU A 22 33.43 -9.97 3.50
CA LEU A 22 33.10 -9.58 2.12
C LEU A 22 31.91 -10.37 1.54
N LEU A 23 31.71 -11.63 1.95
CA LEU A 23 30.64 -12.49 1.45
C LEU A 23 29.43 -12.62 2.39
N SER A 24 29.47 -12.05 3.60
CA SER A 24 28.33 -12.05 4.54
C SER A 24 27.37 -10.88 4.35
N GLY A 25 27.71 -9.91 3.51
CA GLY A 25 26.81 -8.79 3.19
C GLY A 25 25.66 -9.23 2.30
N VAL A 26 24.52 -9.59 2.90
CA VAL A 26 23.24 -9.66 2.19
C VAL A 26 22.59 -8.28 2.22
N ALA A 27 22.27 -7.72 1.05
CA ALA A 27 21.37 -6.57 0.98
C ALA A 27 19.97 -7.07 1.32
N HIS A 28 19.61 -7.03 2.62
CA HIS A 28 18.22 -7.19 3.01
C HIS A 28 17.45 -6.01 2.41
N ALA A 29 16.68 -6.27 1.35
CA ALA A 29 15.58 -5.38 0.99
C ALA A 29 14.56 -5.57 2.12
N SER A 30 14.65 -4.75 3.16
CA SER A 30 13.77 -4.79 4.33
C SER A 30 12.36 -4.30 3.97
N ASP A 31 11.74 -4.92 2.97
CA ASP A 31 10.39 -4.60 2.50
C ASP A 31 9.41 -5.75 2.82
N ASP A 32 9.83 -6.79 3.56
CA ASP A 32 9.05 -8.04 3.72
C ASP A 32 9.21 -8.79 5.07
N GLY A 33 10.04 -8.33 6.00
CA GLY A 33 10.45 -9.12 7.18
C GLY A 33 9.36 -9.52 8.21
N ASN A 34 8.12 -9.00 8.13
CA ASN A 34 7.02 -9.46 9.00
C ASN A 34 5.68 -9.71 8.29
N GLY A 35 5.64 -9.71 6.95
CA GLY A 35 4.42 -9.97 6.18
C GLY A 35 3.31 -8.91 6.27
N ASN A 36 3.56 -7.75 6.91
CA ASN A 36 2.57 -6.68 7.11
C ASN A 36 2.86 -5.42 6.27
N GLN A 37 3.63 -5.56 5.19
CA GLN A 37 4.06 -4.42 4.40
C GLN A 37 2.98 -4.09 3.38
N VAL A 38 2.23 -3.02 3.68
CA VAL A 38 1.15 -2.54 2.81
C VAL A 38 1.71 -1.81 1.58
N ALA A 39 2.94 -1.28 1.62
CA ALA A 39 3.57 -0.50 0.56
C ALA A 39 5.06 -0.85 0.38
N ASN A 40 5.61 -0.67 -0.83
CA ASN A 40 7.04 -0.71 -1.14
C ASN A 40 7.49 0.54 -1.93
N ARG A 41 8.77 0.68 -2.30
CA ARG A 41 9.35 1.78 -3.06
C ARG A 41 8.55 2.04 -4.34
N GLY A 42 8.00 3.24 -4.44
CA GLY A 42 7.16 3.68 -5.57
C GLY A 42 5.70 3.23 -5.52
N SER A 43 5.26 2.57 -4.45
CA SER A 43 3.87 2.14 -4.30
C SER A 43 2.95 3.28 -3.86
N ASN A 44 1.78 3.31 -4.47
CA ASN A 44 0.61 4.02 -3.94
C ASN A 44 -0.31 2.97 -3.32
N ALA A 45 -0.09 2.64 -2.05
CA ALA A 45 -0.86 1.60 -1.39
C ALA A 45 -1.67 2.17 -0.24
N ALA A 46 -2.87 1.62 -0.07
CA ALA A 46 -3.75 1.97 1.04
C ALA A 46 -4.63 0.76 1.38
N ALA A 47 -4.89 0.62 2.67
CA ALA A 47 -5.81 -0.35 3.22
C ALA A 47 -6.92 0.41 3.94
N ALA A 48 -8.16 0.17 3.56
CA ALA A 48 -9.34 0.72 4.22
C ALA A 48 -10.29 -0.42 4.57
N ALA A 49 -10.85 -0.36 5.77
CA ALA A 49 -11.81 -1.33 6.26
C ALA A 49 -12.89 -0.59 7.04
N VAL A 50 -14.15 -0.98 6.84
CA VAL A 50 -15.17 -0.67 7.85
C VAL A 50 -15.19 -1.82 8.82
N VAL A 51 -14.92 -1.53 10.07
CA VAL A 51 -15.14 -2.46 11.18
C VAL A 51 -16.33 -1.93 11.97
N GLY A 52 -17.50 -2.57 11.81
CA GLY A 52 -18.75 -2.18 12.46
C GLY A 52 -19.54 -1.08 11.73
N SER A 53 -20.06 -1.37 10.53
CA SER A 53 -21.02 -0.51 9.81
C SER A 53 -22.48 -0.82 10.17
N GLY A 54 -23.37 0.13 9.93
CA GLY A 54 -24.81 -0.13 9.98
C GLY A 54 -25.44 0.14 11.34
N VAL A 55 -26.27 -0.78 11.82
CA VAL A 55 -27.01 -0.66 13.09
C VAL A 55 -26.86 -1.93 13.92
N GLY A 56 -26.60 -1.78 15.22
CA GLY A 56 -26.45 -2.90 16.16
C GLY A 56 -27.76 -3.31 16.86
N GLY A 57 -28.89 -2.70 16.49
CA GLY A 57 -30.21 -2.91 17.07
C GLY A 57 -31.32 -2.64 16.04
N SER A 58 -32.53 -2.30 16.48
CA SER A 58 -33.63 -2.01 15.55
C SER A 58 -33.45 -0.66 14.84
N ASN A 59 -33.66 -0.63 13.53
CA ASN A 59 -33.61 0.57 12.71
C ASN A 59 -34.87 0.65 11.86
N HIS A 60 -35.60 1.76 11.98
CA HIS A 60 -36.84 2.02 11.24
C HIS A 60 -36.63 3.08 10.14
N GLY A 61 -35.38 3.27 9.71
CA GLY A 61 -35.00 4.16 8.63
C GLY A 61 -33.70 3.75 7.96
N ASN A 62 -32.95 4.70 7.43
CA ASN A 62 -31.74 4.39 6.67
C ASN A 62 -30.50 4.41 7.56
N SER A 63 -29.67 3.38 7.41
CA SER A 63 -28.29 3.42 7.84
C SER A 63 -27.43 3.23 6.61
N THR A 64 -26.55 4.18 6.35
CA THR A 64 -25.74 4.18 5.14
C THR A 64 -24.29 4.40 5.50
N THR A 65 -23.44 3.50 5.03
CA THR A 65 -22.00 3.58 5.22
C THR A 65 -21.34 3.64 3.86
N THR A 66 -20.54 4.67 3.65
CA THR A 66 -19.76 4.84 2.43
C THR A 66 -18.29 4.83 2.81
N GLN A 67 -17.54 3.87 2.27
CA GLN A 67 -16.08 3.96 2.27
C GLN A 67 -15.59 4.41 0.92
N GLN A 68 -14.60 5.28 0.95
CA GLN A 68 -13.92 5.76 -0.23
C GLN A 68 -12.43 5.70 0.01
N GLN A 69 -11.73 5.16 -0.99
CA GLN A 69 -10.29 5.22 -1.05
C GLN A 69 -9.93 5.66 -2.48
N ALA A 70 -9.09 6.69 -2.58
CA ALA A 70 -8.44 7.09 -3.82
C ALA A 70 -6.94 7.11 -3.51
N THR A 71 -6.17 6.27 -4.18
CA THR A 71 -4.76 6.12 -3.88
C THR A 71 -4.00 6.00 -5.19
N GLY A 72 -3.01 6.86 -5.37
CA GLY A 72 -2.27 6.98 -6.61
C GLY A 72 -2.32 8.37 -7.21
N ASN A 73 -1.31 8.65 -8.04
CA ASN A 73 -1.27 9.92 -8.76
C ASN A 73 -2.46 10.01 -9.72
N GLY A 74 -3.21 11.12 -9.67
CA GLY A 74 -4.45 11.29 -10.43
C GLY A 74 -5.66 10.54 -9.90
N ALA A 75 -5.57 9.89 -8.73
CA ALA A 75 -6.72 9.22 -8.13
C ALA A 75 -7.75 10.24 -7.63
N HIS A 76 -9.00 10.03 -7.98
CA HIS A 76 -10.14 10.78 -7.48
C HIS A 76 -11.20 9.77 -7.00
N ASN A 77 -11.94 10.14 -5.96
CA ASN A 77 -13.10 9.39 -5.54
C ASN A 77 -14.20 10.39 -5.21
N ALA A 78 -15.39 10.14 -5.71
CA ALA A 78 -16.58 10.97 -5.46
C ALA A 78 -17.72 10.02 -5.11
N ALA A 79 -18.41 10.30 -4.01
CA ALA A 79 -19.58 9.53 -3.60
C ALA A 79 -20.73 10.49 -3.41
N ASN A 80 -21.82 10.16 -4.08
CA ASN A 80 -23.10 10.81 -3.94
C ASN A 80 -24.02 9.81 -3.26
N THR A 81 -24.30 10.02 -1.97
CA THR A 81 -25.20 9.17 -1.20
C THR A 81 -26.45 9.96 -0.86
N ALA A 82 -27.61 9.47 -1.29
CA ALA A 82 -28.90 10.00 -0.89
C ALA A 82 -29.72 8.90 -0.22
N SER A 83 -30.24 9.19 0.97
CA SER A 83 -31.00 8.25 1.77
C SER A 83 -32.33 8.88 2.15
N VAL A 84 -33.44 8.30 1.67
CA VAL A 84 -34.81 8.76 1.94
C VAL A 84 -35.55 7.71 2.75
N ASN A 85 -36.18 8.11 3.84
CA ASN A 85 -37.04 7.25 4.64
C ASN A 85 -38.38 7.96 4.86
N GLY A 86 -39.48 7.28 4.57
CA GLY A 86 -40.84 7.81 4.67
C GLY A 86 -41.58 7.88 3.32
N PRO A 87 -42.90 8.10 3.33
CA PRO A 87 -43.76 7.92 2.16
C PRO A 87 -43.90 9.16 1.26
N GLY A 88 -43.24 10.27 1.59
CA GLY A 88 -43.35 11.53 0.86
C GLY A 88 -42.65 11.48 -0.51
N HIS A 89 -43.26 12.11 -1.53
CA HIS A 89 -42.62 12.26 -2.83
C HIS A 89 -41.29 13.01 -2.69
N THR A 90 -40.18 12.38 -3.08
CA THR A 90 -38.85 12.95 -2.97
C THR A 90 -38.16 12.92 -4.32
N ALA A 91 -37.87 14.11 -4.87
CA ALA A 91 -37.04 14.25 -6.05
C ALA A 91 -35.59 14.44 -5.60
N ILE A 92 -34.71 13.52 -6.00
CA ILE A 92 -33.27 13.60 -5.70
C ILE A 92 -32.54 13.81 -7.01
N ARG A 93 -31.74 14.88 -7.07
CA ARG A 93 -30.80 15.13 -8.16
C ARG A 93 -29.39 15.15 -7.58
N GLN A 94 -28.57 14.20 -7.99
CA GLN A 94 -27.16 14.13 -7.61
C GLN A 94 -26.33 14.17 -8.90
N ASP A 95 -25.64 15.28 -9.11
CA ASP A 95 -24.77 15.48 -10.26
C ASP A 95 -23.31 15.51 -9.79
N ASN A 96 -22.42 14.86 -10.53
CA ASN A 96 -20.97 15.02 -10.37
C ASN A 96 -20.45 15.73 -11.63
N VAL A 97 -20.15 17.03 -11.52
CA VAL A 97 -19.77 17.86 -12.66
C VAL A 97 -18.26 17.95 -12.74
N THR A 98 -17.68 17.46 -13.84
CA THR A 98 -16.25 17.59 -14.15
C THR A 98 -16.08 18.52 -15.34
N ILE A 99 -15.34 19.60 -15.16
CA ILE A 99 -14.99 20.56 -16.22
C ILE A 99 -13.49 20.41 -16.50
N ILE A 100 -13.14 20.03 -17.72
CA ILE A 100 -11.74 19.89 -18.16
C ILE A 100 -11.50 20.91 -19.27
N PHE A 101 -10.49 21.76 -19.10
CA PHE A 101 -10.01 22.65 -20.14
C PHE A 101 -8.83 21.99 -20.86
N THR A 102 -8.91 21.87 -22.19
CA THR A 102 -7.80 21.41 -23.05
C THR A 102 -7.48 22.50 -24.06
N ASP A 103 -6.19 22.84 -24.23
CA ASP A 103 -5.75 23.71 -25.32
C ASP A 103 -5.85 22.92 -26.64
N ASP A 104 -6.50 23.49 -27.66
CA ASP A 104 -6.73 22.85 -28.96
C ASP A 104 -5.54 23.01 -29.93
N ARG A 105 -4.42 23.53 -29.42
CA ARG A 105 -3.23 23.80 -30.20
C ARG A 105 -2.21 22.68 -30.02
N TRP A 106 -2.05 21.91 -31.09
CA TRP A 106 -0.88 21.08 -31.36
C TRP A 106 0.40 21.91 -31.36
#